data_AF-A0A814VH63-F1
#
_entry.id   AF-A0A814VH63-F1
#
_cell.length_a   1.000
_cell.length_b   1.000
_cell.length_c   1.000
_cell.angle_alpha   90.00
_cell.angle_beta   90.00
_cell.angle_gamma   90.00
#
_symmetry.space_group_name_H-M   'P 1'
#
loop_
_entity.id
_entity.type
_entity.pdbx_description
1 polymer ?
#
loop_
_entity_poly.entity_id
_entity_poly.type
_entity_poly.pdbx_seq_one_letter_code
_entity_poly.pdbx_strand_id
1 'polypeptide(L)'
;MNYYNLITLQDLNTNSDVEYLTLVCGSFTGTSSANFAIHVSQSTWNQSVATLEIAGTIASGSNVNVDAGSTTVNSGTTIVQQAVTQYVVNGNRQFQMNGGNSGASVYIDSTLTSKCQQMTTNFQSFSLQLAQQPANNFATIPTSQPGPLNLNVNASDSNGVAYFAFADGNSVLNNNLVQQIQINNLISAPLIVVNLFGSTISFAQGNMVGSWLTSINGRSRTLWNFYNCTTLTLQNNMMGAVLAPLATTTAQANIDGATAVKSLATQSELHTPPLIFPNCTIVPTTTAAHICSPPAGSTYMNYYNLITLQSLNTNSDVEYLTLVCGTFSGTSSANFAIHVDQNTWNQSISTLEIAGAIASGNNVNVDAGSCTVNTNNTIVQQAVTQYIINSNRQFQMNGGNGGARVYIDSTLVSKCQTVTSALQAFSLQLGQTTPNNNGTIPSSQPGPLNLNVNTMDSNGIAYFTFADGNSVLNNNLVQQIQITNIVNASLIVINLFGSTISFAQGNMVGSWLTSLYGRSRTLWNFYNCTTLTLQNNMMGAVLAPLAVTTAQANIDGAAAVKSLATQSELHTPPLIYPC
;
A
#
# COMPACT_ATOMS: atom_id res chain seq x y z
N MET A 1 3.35 -17.35 -0.23
CA MET A 1 4.66 -17.54 -0.88
C MET A 1 5.49 -18.68 -0.27
N ASN A 2 5.13 -19.20 0.91
CA ASN A 2 5.72 -20.42 1.49
C ASN A 2 5.12 -21.73 0.94
N TYR A 3 3.92 -21.66 0.36
CA TYR A 3 3.24 -22.82 -0.26
C TYR A 3 3.25 -22.78 -1.80
N TYR A 4 3.09 -21.60 -2.41
CA TYR A 4 3.08 -21.41 -3.86
C TYR A 4 4.43 -20.92 -4.36
N ASN A 5 4.85 -21.41 -5.51
CA ASN A 5 5.99 -20.87 -6.26
C ASN A 5 5.57 -19.75 -7.20
N LEU A 6 4.35 -19.79 -7.73
CA LEU A 6 3.81 -18.72 -8.55
C LEU A 6 2.42 -18.29 -8.09
N ILE A 7 2.24 -16.98 -7.95
CA ILE A 7 0.96 -16.32 -7.72
C ILE A 7 0.88 -15.13 -8.68
N THR A 8 -0.10 -15.12 -9.58
CA THR A 8 -0.49 -13.91 -10.32
C THR A 8 -1.82 -13.41 -9.77
N LEU A 9 -1.90 -12.14 -9.39
CA LEU A 9 -3.14 -11.52 -8.87
C LEU A 9 -4.15 -11.23 -10.00
N GLN A 10 -3.66 -11.20 -11.23
CA GLN A 10 -4.37 -11.12 -12.49
C GLN A 10 -3.77 -12.19 -13.44
N ASP A 11 -3.35 -11.80 -14.64
CA ASP A 11 -3.16 -12.74 -15.74
C ASP A 11 -1.79 -13.42 -15.73
N LEU A 12 -1.77 -14.66 -16.22
CA LEU A 12 -0.55 -15.42 -16.51
C LEU A 12 -0.48 -15.74 -18.00
N ASN A 13 0.64 -15.40 -18.62
CA ASN A 13 1.05 -15.84 -19.96
C ASN A 13 2.41 -16.52 -19.83
N THR A 14 2.44 -17.84 -19.99
CA THR A 14 3.69 -18.62 -19.99
C THR A 14 3.65 -19.72 -21.05
N ASN A 15 4.82 -20.06 -21.57
CA ASN A 15 5.07 -21.23 -22.41
C ASN A 15 6.20 -22.10 -21.84
N SER A 16 6.46 -21.96 -20.54
CA SER A 16 7.59 -22.56 -19.83
C SER A 16 7.11 -23.31 -18.58
N ASP A 17 8.08 -23.74 -17.77
CA ASP A 17 7.86 -24.64 -16.65
C ASP A 17 7.76 -23.88 -15.33
N VAL A 18 6.81 -24.31 -14.50
CA VAL A 18 6.69 -23.89 -13.10
C VAL A 18 6.83 -25.11 -12.20
N GLU A 19 7.88 -25.10 -11.37
CA GLU A 19 8.30 -26.29 -10.64
C GLU A 19 7.31 -26.76 -9.56
N TYR A 20 6.51 -25.85 -9.00
CA TYR A 20 5.65 -26.12 -7.84
C TYR A 20 4.26 -25.49 -7.99
N LEU A 21 3.52 -25.39 -6.88
CA LEU A 21 2.15 -24.89 -6.84
C LEU A 21 2.01 -23.50 -7.47
N THR A 22 0.95 -23.34 -8.27
CA THR A 22 0.63 -22.13 -9.03
C THR A 22 -0.80 -21.67 -8.79
N LEU A 23 -0.98 -20.38 -8.52
CA LEU A 23 -2.28 -19.71 -8.43
C LEU A 23 -2.36 -18.57 -9.45
N VAL A 24 -3.37 -18.59 -10.32
CA VAL A 24 -3.68 -17.56 -11.31
C VAL A 24 -5.02 -16.93 -10.97
N CYS A 25 -5.02 -15.74 -10.42
CA CYS A 25 -6.24 -15.07 -9.99
C CYS A 25 -7.00 -14.36 -11.10
N GLY A 26 -6.32 -13.98 -12.18
CA GLY A 26 -6.93 -13.56 -13.43
C GLY A 26 -6.99 -14.71 -14.43
N SER A 27 -6.80 -14.38 -15.71
CA SER A 27 -6.90 -15.32 -16.82
C SER A 27 -5.56 -15.99 -17.13
N PHE A 28 -5.61 -17.26 -17.50
CA PHE A 28 -4.48 -17.93 -18.13
C PHE A 28 -4.53 -17.72 -19.64
N THR A 29 -3.69 -16.80 -20.12
CA THR A 29 -3.75 -16.24 -21.48
C THR A 29 -2.71 -16.83 -22.44
N GLY A 30 -1.70 -17.54 -21.93
CA GLY A 30 -0.69 -18.19 -22.76
C GLY A 30 -1.31 -19.28 -23.64
N THR A 31 -0.93 -19.34 -24.92
CA THR A 31 -1.53 -20.26 -25.92
C THR A 31 -0.62 -21.43 -26.29
N SER A 32 0.63 -21.41 -25.86
CA SER A 32 1.60 -22.49 -26.04
C SER A 32 1.51 -23.52 -24.92
N SER A 33 2.26 -24.62 -25.06
CA SER A 33 2.36 -25.64 -24.02
C SER A 33 3.06 -25.06 -22.79
N ALA A 34 2.61 -25.42 -21.59
CA ALA A 34 3.24 -25.07 -20.33
C ALA A 34 3.13 -26.24 -19.36
N ASN A 35 4.15 -26.43 -18.52
CA ASN A 35 4.18 -27.50 -17.54
C ASN A 35 4.14 -26.92 -16.12
N PHE A 36 3.32 -27.51 -15.26
CA PHE A 36 3.15 -27.08 -13.87
C PHE A 36 3.41 -28.24 -12.92
N ALA A 37 3.91 -27.91 -11.73
CA ALA A 37 4.18 -28.86 -10.66
C ALA A 37 5.20 -29.96 -11.05
N ILE A 38 6.13 -29.66 -11.95
CA ILE A 38 7.11 -30.62 -12.51
C ILE A 38 8.13 -31.14 -11.48
N HIS A 39 8.26 -30.48 -10.33
CA HIS A 39 9.09 -30.91 -9.19
C HIS A 39 8.25 -31.25 -7.94
N VAL A 40 6.94 -31.39 -8.07
CA VAL A 40 6.08 -31.95 -7.02
C VAL A 40 6.07 -33.47 -7.17
N SER A 41 6.47 -34.19 -6.12
CA SER A 41 6.51 -35.67 -6.16
C SER A 41 5.10 -36.27 -6.23
N GLN A 42 4.81 -37.00 -7.32
CA GLN A 42 3.53 -37.72 -7.48
C GLN A 42 3.27 -38.75 -6.37
N SER A 43 4.32 -39.37 -5.82
CA SER A 43 4.19 -40.42 -4.81
C SER A 43 3.90 -39.89 -3.40
N THR A 44 4.20 -38.62 -3.13
CA THR A 44 4.03 -38.02 -1.80
C THR A 44 2.94 -36.95 -1.76
N TRP A 45 2.60 -36.35 -2.91
CA TRP A 45 1.53 -35.37 -3.01
C TRP A 45 0.15 -36.03 -3.03
N ASN A 46 -0.80 -35.46 -2.28
CA ASN A 46 -2.20 -35.84 -2.38
C ASN A 46 -2.75 -35.37 -3.73
N GLN A 47 -2.96 -36.32 -4.65
CA GLN A 47 -3.34 -36.02 -6.03
C GLN A 47 -4.70 -35.32 -6.17
N SER A 48 -5.59 -35.41 -5.18
CA SER A 48 -6.86 -34.68 -5.16
C SER A 48 -6.71 -33.21 -4.78
N VAL A 49 -5.58 -32.80 -4.20
CA VAL A 49 -5.28 -31.40 -3.87
C VAL A 49 -4.75 -30.69 -5.11
N ALA A 50 -5.29 -29.51 -5.38
CA ALA A 50 -4.92 -28.71 -6.53
C ALA A 50 -3.48 -28.19 -6.42
N THR A 51 -2.74 -28.28 -7.51
CA THR A 51 -1.40 -27.68 -7.67
C THR A 51 -1.37 -26.58 -8.72
N LEU A 52 -2.39 -26.54 -9.58
CA LEU A 52 -2.69 -25.45 -10.48
C LEU A 52 -4.10 -24.93 -10.19
N GLU A 53 -4.23 -23.65 -9.90
CA GLU A 53 -5.51 -23.01 -9.61
C GLU A 53 -5.70 -21.82 -10.55
N ILE A 54 -6.82 -21.76 -11.28
CA ILE A 54 -7.11 -20.69 -12.26
C ILE A 54 -8.50 -20.12 -12.02
N ALA A 55 -8.57 -18.87 -11.54
CA ALA A 55 -9.83 -18.22 -11.17
C ALA A 55 -10.51 -17.48 -12.34
N GLY A 56 -9.74 -17.04 -13.34
CA GLY A 56 -10.26 -16.33 -14.51
C GLY A 56 -10.47 -17.22 -15.72
N THR A 57 -10.43 -16.60 -16.91
CA THR A 57 -10.67 -17.33 -18.16
C THR A 57 -9.42 -18.10 -18.60
N ILE A 58 -9.62 -19.16 -19.39
CA ILE A 58 -8.54 -19.96 -19.95
C ILE A 58 -8.60 -19.80 -21.46
N ALA A 59 -7.56 -19.20 -22.04
CA ALA A 59 -7.45 -19.03 -23.49
C ALA A 59 -7.32 -20.39 -24.18
N SER A 60 -7.77 -20.50 -25.44
CA SER A 60 -7.49 -21.67 -26.27
C SER A 60 -5.99 -21.79 -26.54
N GLY A 61 -5.52 -23.00 -26.84
CA GLY A 61 -4.11 -23.22 -27.15
C GLY A 61 -3.67 -24.68 -27.03
N SER A 62 -2.37 -24.87 -27.05
CA SER A 62 -1.71 -26.16 -26.80
C SER A 62 -1.96 -26.66 -25.38
N ASN A 63 -1.57 -27.91 -25.16
CA ASN A 63 -1.82 -28.65 -23.94
C ASN A 63 -1.19 -27.96 -22.71
N VAL A 64 -1.91 -28.02 -21.59
CA VAL A 64 -1.37 -27.70 -20.26
C VAL A 64 -1.06 -29.02 -19.58
N ASN A 65 0.18 -29.21 -19.14
CA ASN A 65 0.56 -30.42 -18.42
C ASN A 65 0.71 -30.10 -16.92
N VAL A 66 0.10 -30.92 -16.08
CA VAL A 66 0.23 -30.84 -14.62
C VAL A 66 0.79 -32.17 -14.13
N ASP A 67 2.02 -32.11 -13.65
CA ASP A 67 2.80 -33.32 -13.36
C ASP A 67 2.35 -34.02 -12.09
N ALA A 68 1.94 -33.28 -11.06
CA ALA A 68 1.37 -33.85 -9.85
C ALA A 68 0.27 -32.93 -9.30
N GLY A 69 -0.75 -33.53 -8.68
CA GLY A 69 -1.90 -32.82 -8.14
C GLY A 69 -2.99 -32.54 -9.16
N SER A 70 -4.11 -31.99 -8.67
CA SER A 70 -5.27 -31.64 -9.46
C SER A 70 -5.19 -30.20 -10.01
N THR A 71 -6.12 -29.83 -10.90
CA THR A 71 -6.35 -28.44 -11.31
C THR A 71 -7.72 -27.98 -10.84
N THR A 72 -7.81 -26.79 -10.25
CA THR A 72 -9.10 -26.14 -9.96
C THR A 72 -9.34 -24.96 -10.88
N VAL A 73 -10.59 -24.84 -11.33
CA VAL A 73 -11.07 -23.75 -12.19
C VAL A 73 -12.35 -23.13 -11.62
N ASN A 74 -12.71 -21.93 -12.06
CA ASN A 74 -13.89 -21.22 -11.55
C ASN A 74 -15.23 -21.82 -12.07
N SER A 75 -16.34 -21.45 -11.44
CA SER A 75 -17.68 -21.98 -11.73
C SER A 75 -18.26 -21.65 -13.11
N GLY A 76 -17.62 -20.76 -13.87
CA GLY A 76 -17.98 -20.45 -15.25
C GLY A 76 -17.34 -21.37 -16.30
N THR A 77 -16.52 -22.34 -15.88
CA THR A 77 -15.72 -23.18 -16.76
C THR A 77 -16.42 -24.50 -17.10
N THR A 78 -16.44 -24.88 -18.37
CA THR A 78 -16.92 -26.21 -18.80
C THR A 78 -15.75 -27.19 -18.80
N ILE A 79 -15.94 -28.37 -18.19
CA ILE A 79 -14.92 -29.42 -18.11
C ILE A 79 -15.49 -30.69 -18.72
N VAL A 80 -14.79 -31.28 -19.68
CA VAL A 80 -15.13 -32.57 -20.30
C VAL A 80 -13.96 -33.51 -20.11
N GLN A 81 -14.13 -34.57 -19.31
CA GLN A 81 -13.12 -35.61 -19.19
C GLN A 81 -13.15 -36.49 -20.45
N GLN A 82 -12.01 -36.62 -21.13
CA GLN A 82 -11.85 -37.47 -22.32
C GLN A 82 -11.17 -38.80 -21.99
N ALA A 83 -10.26 -38.78 -21.02
CA ALA A 83 -9.60 -39.97 -20.47
C ALA A 83 -9.27 -39.73 -18.99
N VAL A 84 -8.79 -40.77 -18.30
CA VAL A 84 -8.40 -40.68 -16.88
C VAL A 84 -7.41 -39.52 -16.63
N THR A 85 -6.48 -39.29 -17.56
CA THR A 85 -5.45 -38.25 -17.47
C THR A 85 -5.71 -37.04 -18.39
N GLN A 86 -6.85 -36.97 -19.08
CA GLN A 86 -7.08 -35.94 -20.11
C GLN A 86 -8.44 -35.28 -19.95
N TYR A 87 -8.42 -33.95 -19.84
CA TYR A 87 -9.61 -33.10 -19.70
C TYR A 87 -9.58 -32.02 -20.77
N VAL A 88 -10.73 -31.72 -21.36
CA VAL A 88 -10.91 -30.54 -22.23
C VAL A 88 -11.67 -29.49 -21.45
N VAL A 89 -11.06 -28.32 -21.36
CA VAL A 89 -11.58 -27.14 -20.66
C VAL A 89 -12.10 -26.15 -21.70
N ASN A 90 -13.30 -25.61 -21.47
CA ASN A 90 -14.01 -24.68 -22.36
C ASN A 90 -14.13 -25.16 -23.83
N GLY A 91 -14.12 -26.47 -24.04
CA GLY A 91 -14.29 -27.10 -25.35
C GLY A 91 -13.09 -26.98 -26.30
N ASN A 92 -11.98 -26.34 -25.89
CA ASN A 92 -10.91 -25.97 -26.83
C ASN A 92 -9.48 -26.06 -26.27
N ARG A 93 -9.28 -26.40 -24.99
CA ARG A 93 -7.94 -26.58 -24.43
C ARG A 93 -7.82 -27.85 -23.62
N GLN A 94 -6.79 -28.65 -23.91
CA GLN A 94 -6.53 -29.90 -23.21
C GLN A 94 -5.64 -29.67 -21.98
N PHE A 95 -6.04 -30.24 -20.86
CA PHE A 95 -5.28 -30.38 -19.63
C PHE A 95 -4.89 -31.85 -19.49
N GLN A 96 -3.58 -32.11 -19.45
CA GLN A 96 -3.01 -33.43 -19.16
C GLN A 96 -2.65 -33.49 -17.67
N MET A 97 -3.37 -34.34 -16.94
CA MET A 97 -3.17 -34.57 -15.52
C MET A 97 -2.35 -35.85 -15.35
N ASN A 98 -1.03 -35.74 -15.25
CA ASN A 98 -0.13 -36.89 -15.25
C ASN A 98 -0.32 -37.77 -13.99
N GLY A 99 -0.78 -37.18 -12.89
CA GLY A 99 -1.24 -37.89 -11.69
C GLY A 99 -2.64 -38.51 -11.77
N GLY A 100 -3.30 -38.51 -12.94
CA GLY A 100 -4.71 -38.87 -13.08
C GLY A 100 -5.03 -40.32 -12.68
N ASN A 101 -4.12 -41.26 -12.94
CA ASN A 101 -4.25 -42.66 -12.49
C ASN A 101 -4.20 -42.81 -10.96
N SER A 102 -3.77 -41.77 -10.26
CA SER A 102 -3.66 -41.69 -8.81
C SER A 102 -4.69 -40.72 -8.21
N GLY A 103 -5.70 -40.31 -8.98
CA GLY A 103 -6.82 -39.48 -8.50
C GLY A 103 -6.71 -37.98 -8.80
N ALA A 104 -5.73 -37.54 -9.60
CA ALA A 104 -5.70 -36.16 -10.08
C ALA A 104 -6.83 -35.88 -11.09
N SER A 105 -7.41 -34.69 -11.01
CA SER A 105 -8.54 -34.30 -11.86
C SER A 105 -8.53 -32.81 -12.15
N VAL A 106 -9.40 -32.37 -13.06
CA VAL A 106 -9.77 -30.97 -13.21
C VAL A 106 -11.19 -30.80 -12.66
N TYR A 107 -11.38 -29.89 -11.70
CA TYR A 107 -12.69 -29.67 -11.09
C TYR A 107 -12.96 -28.19 -10.80
N ILE A 108 -14.24 -27.88 -10.57
CA ILE A 108 -14.70 -26.53 -10.24
C ILE A 108 -14.49 -26.26 -8.75
N ASP A 109 -13.89 -25.12 -8.42
CA ASP A 109 -13.88 -24.55 -7.08
C ASP A 109 -14.49 -23.14 -7.12
N SER A 110 -15.71 -23.02 -6.59
CA SER A 110 -16.46 -21.76 -6.54
C SER A 110 -15.88 -20.74 -5.56
N THR A 111 -14.94 -21.14 -4.70
CA THR A 111 -14.30 -20.23 -3.74
C THR A 111 -13.12 -19.46 -4.33
N LEU A 112 -12.59 -19.88 -5.50
CA LEU A 112 -11.39 -19.29 -6.12
C LEU A 112 -11.48 -17.77 -6.31
N THR A 113 -12.63 -17.24 -6.75
CA THR A 113 -12.80 -15.79 -6.92
C THR A 113 -12.62 -15.05 -5.59
N SER A 114 -13.24 -15.54 -4.51
CA SER A 114 -13.12 -14.92 -3.18
C SER A 114 -11.71 -15.07 -2.60
N LYS A 115 -11.09 -16.24 -2.74
CA LYS A 115 -9.69 -16.49 -2.38
C LYS A 115 -8.77 -15.49 -3.09
N CYS A 116 -8.98 -15.25 -4.37
CA CYS A 116 -8.17 -14.34 -5.17
C CYS A 116 -8.35 -12.85 -4.84
N GLN A 117 -9.56 -12.42 -4.52
CA GLN A 117 -9.80 -11.06 -3.99
C GLN A 117 -9.07 -10.84 -2.67
N GLN A 118 -9.14 -11.83 -1.76
CA GLN A 118 -8.43 -11.79 -0.49
C GLN A 118 -6.91 -11.80 -0.68
N MET A 119 -6.39 -12.69 -1.52
CA MET A 119 -4.96 -12.78 -1.82
C MET A 119 -4.42 -11.47 -2.42
N THR A 120 -5.17 -10.85 -3.33
CA THR A 120 -4.80 -9.56 -3.93
C THR A 120 -4.64 -8.49 -2.86
N THR A 121 -5.65 -8.34 -2.01
CA THR A 121 -5.63 -7.37 -0.91
C THR A 121 -4.47 -7.65 0.06
N ASN A 122 -4.28 -8.92 0.43
CA ASN A 122 -3.25 -9.34 1.37
C ASN A 122 -1.84 -9.09 0.82
N PHE A 123 -1.56 -9.42 -0.44
CA PHE A 123 -0.23 -9.20 -1.01
C PHE A 123 0.10 -7.73 -1.22
N GLN A 124 -0.87 -6.92 -1.66
CA GLN A 124 -0.70 -5.47 -1.76
C GLN A 124 -0.40 -4.85 -0.38
N SER A 125 -1.20 -5.22 0.62
CA SER A 125 -1.01 -4.73 1.99
C SER A 125 0.31 -5.20 2.59
N PHE A 126 0.65 -6.48 2.43
CA PHE A 126 1.89 -7.05 2.93
C PHE A 126 3.14 -6.42 2.29
N SER A 127 3.13 -6.24 0.97
CA SER A 127 4.21 -5.56 0.26
C SER A 127 4.41 -4.13 0.77
N LEU A 128 3.31 -3.40 1.00
CA LEU A 128 3.37 -2.06 1.58
C LEU A 128 3.87 -2.08 3.03
N GLN A 129 3.40 -3.03 3.85
CA GLN A 129 3.85 -3.19 5.25
C GLN A 129 5.36 -3.46 5.34
N LEU A 130 5.91 -4.29 4.46
CA LEU A 130 7.34 -4.53 4.37
C LEU A 130 8.11 -3.27 3.96
N ALA A 131 7.59 -2.50 3.02
CA ALA A 131 8.20 -1.24 2.57
C ALA A 131 8.17 -0.15 3.64
N GLN A 132 7.22 -0.24 4.57
CA GLN A 132 7.09 0.66 5.71
C GLN A 132 8.08 0.36 6.85
N GLN A 133 8.75 -0.81 6.83
CA GLN A 133 9.76 -1.14 7.82
C GLN A 133 11.03 -0.31 7.59
N PRO A 134 11.62 0.27 8.66
CA PRO A 134 12.86 1.01 8.55
C PRO A 134 13.98 0.08 8.10
N ALA A 135 14.81 0.56 7.16
CA ALA A 135 16.03 -0.15 6.82
C ALA A 135 16.94 -0.22 8.05
N ASN A 136 17.38 -1.43 8.38
CA ASN A 136 18.38 -1.67 9.42
C ASN A 136 19.75 -2.05 8.81
N ASN A 137 19.83 -2.17 7.49
CA ASN A 137 21.05 -2.35 6.74
C ASN A 137 21.10 -1.37 5.55
N PHE A 138 22.31 -0.97 5.19
CA PHE A 138 22.57 -0.04 4.10
C PHE A 138 23.63 -0.65 3.17
N ALA A 139 23.51 -0.33 1.88
CA ALA A 139 24.47 -0.75 0.87
C ALA A 139 25.03 0.46 0.14
N THR A 140 26.30 0.39 -0.21
CA THR A 140 26.95 1.39 -1.04
C THR A 140 26.93 0.91 -2.48
N ILE A 141 26.33 1.70 -3.37
CA ILE A 141 26.27 1.43 -4.81
C ILE A 141 27.57 1.95 -5.46
N PRO A 142 28.21 1.20 -6.36
CA PRO A 142 29.37 1.68 -7.13
C PRO A 142 29.07 2.97 -7.89
N THR A 143 30.02 3.92 -7.89
CA THR A 143 29.83 5.27 -8.46
C THR A 143 30.78 5.64 -9.61
N SER A 144 31.87 4.89 -9.82
CA SER A 144 32.93 5.31 -10.76
C SER A 144 33.35 4.27 -11.80
N GLN A 145 33.18 2.98 -11.52
CA GLN A 145 33.46 1.90 -12.46
C GLN A 145 32.53 0.71 -12.17
N PRO A 146 32.21 -0.12 -13.17
CA PRO A 146 31.49 -1.36 -12.95
C PRO A 146 32.12 -2.18 -11.83
N GLY A 147 31.33 -2.50 -10.81
CA GLY A 147 31.81 -3.15 -9.61
C GLY A 147 30.70 -3.90 -8.86
N PRO A 148 31.05 -4.54 -7.74
CA PRO A 148 30.09 -5.27 -6.94
C PRO A 148 29.20 -4.34 -6.11
N LEU A 149 27.90 -4.63 -6.11
CA LEU A 149 26.96 -4.19 -5.07
C LEU A 149 26.91 -5.26 -3.98
N ASN A 150 27.35 -4.89 -2.78
CA ASN A 150 27.35 -5.78 -1.61
C ASN A 150 26.24 -5.37 -0.65
N LEU A 151 25.23 -6.22 -0.52
CA LEU A 151 24.21 -6.13 0.53
C LEU A 151 24.76 -6.84 1.79
N ASN A 152 25.51 -6.10 2.60
CA ASN A 152 26.09 -6.63 3.84
C ASN A 152 25.05 -6.58 4.96
N VAL A 153 24.59 -7.75 5.41
CA VAL A 153 23.63 -7.88 6.51
C VAL A 153 24.40 -7.89 7.83
N ASN A 154 24.32 -6.78 8.57
CA ASN A 154 24.96 -6.56 9.86
C ASN A 154 23.95 -6.46 11.01
N ALA A 155 22.68 -6.26 10.70
CA ALA A 155 21.60 -6.15 11.69
C ALA A 155 20.33 -6.86 11.20
N SER A 156 19.52 -7.32 12.14
CA SER A 156 18.14 -7.74 11.91
C SER A 156 17.24 -7.10 12.98
N ASP A 157 15.95 -7.05 12.73
CA ASP A 157 14.98 -6.71 13.77
C ASP A 157 14.85 -7.85 14.81
N SER A 158 13.95 -7.67 15.78
CA SER A 158 13.65 -8.66 16.81
C SER A 158 13.04 -9.96 16.28
N ASN A 159 12.51 -9.95 15.06
CA ASN A 159 11.95 -11.12 14.38
C ASN A 159 12.98 -11.83 13.49
N GLY A 160 14.23 -11.34 13.45
CA GLY A 160 15.28 -11.89 12.60
C GLY A 160 15.18 -11.45 11.14
N VAL A 161 14.50 -10.35 10.84
CA VAL A 161 14.37 -9.80 9.49
C VAL A 161 15.36 -8.66 9.27
N ALA A 162 16.20 -8.80 8.26
CA ALA A 162 17.09 -7.76 7.77
C ALA A 162 16.39 -6.98 6.64
N TYR A 163 16.33 -5.66 6.77
CA TYR A 163 15.71 -4.74 5.83
C TYR A 163 16.75 -3.85 5.16
N PHE A 164 16.73 -3.85 3.82
CA PHE A 164 17.32 -2.81 2.99
C PHE A 164 16.20 -2.00 2.34
N ALA A 165 16.42 -0.70 2.12
CA ALA A 165 15.52 0.15 1.37
C ALA A 165 16.30 1.01 0.37
N PHE A 166 15.82 1.02 -0.88
CA PHE A 166 16.37 1.84 -1.96
C PHE A 166 15.31 2.78 -2.49
N ALA A 167 15.66 4.07 -2.54
CA ALA A 167 14.79 5.12 -3.07
C ALA A 167 14.59 5.06 -4.59
N ASP A 168 15.42 4.29 -5.30
CA ASP A 168 15.25 3.95 -6.71
C ASP A 168 15.73 2.51 -6.94
N GLY A 169 14.84 1.61 -7.35
CA GLY A 169 15.17 0.22 -7.64
C GLY A 169 16.08 0.05 -8.85
N ASN A 170 16.06 0.97 -9.82
CA ASN A 170 16.96 0.92 -10.97
C ASN A 170 18.41 1.21 -10.58
N SER A 171 18.66 1.96 -9.50
CA SER A 171 20.01 2.15 -8.95
C SER A 171 20.68 0.83 -8.53
N VAL A 172 19.89 -0.21 -8.26
CA VAL A 172 20.31 -1.57 -7.90
C VAL A 172 20.30 -2.50 -9.11
N LEU A 173 19.18 -2.59 -9.83
CA LEU A 173 18.94 -3.65 -10.83
C LEU A 173 19.18 -3.21 -12.29
N ASN A 174 19.24 -1.90 -12.58
CA ASN A 174 19.45 -1.39 -13.94
C ASN A 174 20.64 -0.42 -14.03
N ASN A 175 21.55 -0.51 -13.07
CA ASN A 175 22.70 0.37 -12.99
C ASN A 175 23.89 -0.27 -13.73
N ASN A 176 24.37 0.38 -14.80
CA ASN A 176 25.50 -0.10 -15.60
C ASN A 176 26.84 -0.11 -14.84
N LEU A 177 26.90 0.52 -13.65
CA LEU A 177 28.04 0.44 -12.73
C LEU A 177 27.93 -0.74 -11.75
N VAL A 178 26.80 -1.46 -11.72
CA VAL A 178 26.64 -2.69 -10.94
C VAL A 178 26.91 -3.87 -11.86
N GLN A 179 28.08 -4.49 -11.71
CA GLN A 179 28.44 -5.70 -12.47
C GLN A 179 27.92 -6.98 -11.78
N GLN A 180 27.85 -6.97 -10.46
CA GLN A 180 27.41 -8.12 -9.68
C GLN A 180 26.72 -7.68 -8.40
N ILE A 181 25.69 -8.42 -8.00
CA ILE A 181 24.91 -8.20 -6.78
C ILE A 181 25.12 -9.41 -5.90
N GLN A 182 25.59 -9.20 -4.68
CA GLN A 182 25.75 -10.27 -3.69
C GLN A 182 25.18 -9.85 -2.34
N ILE A 183 24.68 -10.85 -1.62
CA ILE A 183 24.24 -10.71 -0.24
C ILE A 183 25.27 -11.41 0.65
N ASN A 184 25.84 -10.65 1.59
CA ASN A 184 26.73 -11.18 2.62
C ASN A 184 25.98 -11.20 3.94
N ASN A 185 25.41 -12.35 4.30
CA ASN A 185 24.64 -12.49 5.53
C ASN A 185 25.54 -12.73 6.76
N LEU A 186 26.14 -11.68 7.31
CA LEU A 186 27.20 -11.78 8.33
C LEU A 186 26.68 -12.18 9.71
N ILE A 187 25.38 -11.99 9.95
CA ILE A 187 24.72 -12.30 11.22
C ILE A 187 23.76 -13.49 11.14
N SER A 188 23.72 -14.19 10.00
CA SER A 188 22.79 -15.29 9.76
C SER A 188 21.31 -14.92 9.95
N ALA A 189 20.92 -13.71 9.51
CA ALA A 189 19.54 -13.25 9.56
C ALA A 189 18.60 -14.28 8.87
N PRO A 190 17.55 -14.75 9.56
CA PRO A 190 16.60 -15.72 9.00
C PRO A 190 15.86 -15.28 7.73
N LEU A 191 15.65 -13.98 7.54
CA LEU A 191 15.02 -13.42 6.34
C LEU A 191 15.66 -12.09 5.98
N ILE A 192 15.87 -11.88 4.69
CA ILE A 192 16.38 -10.62 4.14
C ILE A 192 15.33 -10.06 3.19
N VAL A 193 14.90 -8.83 3.44
CA VAL A 193 13.93 -8.09 2.64
C VAL A 193 14.63 -6.90 2.01
N VAL A 194 14.52 -6.79 0.70
CA VAL A 194 15.06 -5.66 -0.08
C VAL A 194 13.89 -4.88 -0.68
N ASN A 195 13.59 -3.74 -0.09
CA ASN A 195 12.53 -2.85 -0.56
C ASN A 195 13.05 -1.93 -1.67
N LEU A 196 12.39 -1.96 -2.83
CA LEU A 196 12.78 -1.22 -4.03
C LEU A 196 11.65 -0.27 -4.44
N PHE A 197 11.93 1.03 -4.47
CA PHE A 197 10.98 2.04 -4.94
C PHE A 197 11.14 2.31 -6.44
N GLY A 198 10.04 2.47 -7.16
CA GLY A 198 10.00 2.92 -8.54
C GLY A 198 8.80 2.34 -9.28
N SER A 199 8.14 3.15 -10.11
CA SER A 199 6.97 2.72 -10.89
C SER A 199 7.33 1.79 -12.05
N THR A 200 8.52 1.97 -12.64
CA THR A 200 9.07 1.09 -13.67
C THR A 200 10.48 0.67 -13.26
N ILE A 201 10.70 -0.63 -13.10
CA ILE A 201 12.00 -1.19 -12.73
C ILE A 201 12.38 -2.29 -13.72
N SER A 202 13.64 -2.30 -14.14
CA SER A 202 14.20 -3.38 -14.94
C SER A 202 15.39 -4.02 -14.22
N PHE A 203 15.51 -5.34 -14.30
CA PHE A 203 16.74 -6.05 -13.99
C PHE A 203 17.43 -6.43 -15.29
N ALA A 204 18.30 -5.53 -15.75
CA ALA A 204 18.99 -5.65 -17.04
C ALA A 204 20.51 -5.53 -16.92
N GLN A 205 21.02 -5.09 -15.75
CA GLN A 205 22.43 -4.87 -15.51
C GLN A 205 22.91 -5.67 -14.32
N GLY A 206 24.10 -6.23 -14.45
CA GLY A 206 24.75 -7.04 -13.42
C GLY A 206 24.17 -8.45 -13.26
N ASN A 207 24.84 -9.26 -12.45
CA ASN A 207 24.44 -10.65 -12.17
C ASN A 207 24.26 -10.88 -10.68
N MET A 208 23.30 -11.70 -10.27
CA MET A 208 23.21 -12.16 -8.88
C MET A 208 24.23 -13.28 -8.64
N VAL A 209 25.12 -13.06 -7.68
CA VAL A 209 26.27 -13.92 -7.38
C VAL A 209 26.43 -14.14 -5.88
N GLY A 210 27.48 -14.87 -5.51
CA GLY A 210 27.83 -15.15 -4.12
C GLY A 210 27.10 -16.37 -3.58
N SER A 211 27.71 -17.02 -2.59
CA SER A 211 27.23 -18.29 -2.04
C SER A 211 25.84 -18.22 -1.42
N TRP A 212 25.40 -17.04 -0.95
CA TRP A 212 24.06 -16.86 -0.43
C TRP A 212 23.00 -17.01 -1.54
N LEU A 213 23.05 -16.14 -2.55
CA LEU A 213 22.04 -16.08 -3.62
C LEU A 213 22.09 -17.30 -4.56
N THR A 214 23.23 -17.98 -4.69
CA THR A 214 23.30 -19.21 -5.50
C THR A 214 22.91 -20.48 -4.72
N SER A 215 22.65 -20.38 -3.42
CA SER A 215 22.21 -21.50 -2.59
C SER A 215 20.69 -21.53 -2.40
N ILE A 216 20.10 -22.72 -2.33
CA ILE A 216 18.67 -22.89 -2.02
C ILE A 216 18.29 -22.23 -0.67
N ASN A 217 19.17 -22.29 0.33
CA ASN A 217 18.93 -21.68 1.64
C ASN A 217 18.87 -20.14 1.55
N GLY A 218 19.77 -19.51 0.81
CA GLY A 218 19.74 -18.06 0.67
C GLY A 218 18.58 -17.56 -0.20
N ARG A 219 18.29 -18.24 -1.33
CA ARG A 219 17.14 -17.91 -2.19
C ARG A 219 15.81 -18.02 -1.44
N SER A 220 15.62 -19.08 -0.65
CA SER A 220 14.41 -19.26 0.17
C SER A 220 14.28 -18.24 1.30
N ARG A 221 15.31 -17.44 1.59
CA ARG A 221 15.31 -16.45 2.69
C ARG A 221 15.60 -15.02 2.20
N THR A 222 15.44 -14.78 0.91
CA THR A 222 15.61 -13.46 0.31
C THR A 222 14.30 -13.07 -0.37
N LEU A 223 13.77 -11.89 -0.04
CA LEU A 223 12.57 -11.32 -0.63
C LEU A 223 12.87 -9.95 -1.23
N TRP A 224 12.66 -9.84 -2.54
CA TRP A 224 12.73 -8.59 -3.29
C TRP A 224 11.33 -7.98 -3.40
N ASN A 225 11.11 -6.86 -2.73
CA ASN A 225 9.82 -6.23 -2.57
C ASN A 225 9.72 -4.94 -3.41
N PHE A 226 8.97 -5.00 -4.50
CA PHE A 226 8.74 -3.92 -5.47
C PHE A 226 7.38 -3.25 -5.19
N TYR A 227 7.32 -2.49 -4.11
CA TYR A 227 6.05 -2.16 -3.44
C TYR A 227 5.19 -1.11 -4.13
N ASN A 228 5.75 -0.30 -5.03
CA ASN A 228 5.02 0.66 -5.85
C ASN A 228 5.23 0.47 -7.37
N CYS A 229 5.84 -0.66 -7.76
CA CYS A 229 6.16 -0.93 -9.15
C CYS A 229 4.91 -1.35 -9.92
N THR A 230 4.65 -0.70 -11.05
CA THR A 230 3.57 -1.03 -11.98
C THR A 230 4.07 -1.79 -13.20
N THR A 231 5.36 -1.66 -13.54
CA THR A 231 6.00 -2.35 -14.67
C THR A 231 7.35 -2.92 -14.25
N LEU A 232 7.48 -4.25 -14.25
CA LEU A 232 8.72 -4.94 -13.89
C LEU A 232 9.23 -5.76 -15.08
N THR A 233 10.49 -5.54 -15.49
CA THR A 233 11.12 -6.37 -16.53
C THR A 233 12.33 -7.10 -15.95
N LEU A 234 12.33 -8.42 -15.99
CA LEU A 234 13.44 -9.27 -15.51
C LEU A 234 14.16 -9.87 -16.73
N GLN A 235 15.30 -9.30 -17.10
CA GLN A 235 16.10 -9.76 -18.24
C GLN A 235 17.26 -10.66 -17.81
N ASN A 236 17.65 -10.59 -16.53
CA ASN A 236 18.65 -11.44 -15.90
C ASN A 236 18.00 -12.36 -14.85
N ASN A 237 18.65 -13.49 -14.55
CA ASN A 237 18.13 -14.47 -13.60
C ASN A 237 17.93 -13.85 -12.21
N MET A 238 16.70 -13.94 -11.71
CA MET A 238 16.32 -13.37 -10.42
C MET A 238 16.45 -14.43 -9.33
N MET A 239 17.33 -14.21 -8.35
CA MET A 239 17.58 -15.16 -7.26
C MET A 239 16.91 -14.71 -5.96
N GLY A 240 15.99 -15.53 -5.46
CA GLY A 240 15.15 -15.23 -4.31
C GLY A 240 13.71 -14.92 -4.69
N ALA A 241 12.88 -14.72 -3.68
CA ALA A 241 11.47 -14.47 -3.89
C ALA A 241 11.19 -13.06 -4.44
N VAL A 242 10.21 -12.93 -5.33
CA VAL A 242 9.76 -11.67 -5.94
C VAL A 242 8.36 -11.33 -5.44
N LEU A 243 8.18 -10.14 -4.87
CA LEU A 243 6.89 -9.59 -4.47
C LEU A 243 6.68 -8.24 -5.16
N ALA A 244 5.83 -8.22 -6.19
CA ALA A 244 5.50 -7.03 -6.97
C ALA A 244 3.97 -6.99 -7.26
N PRO A 245 3.13 -6.84 -6.23
CA PRO A 245 1.68 -7.09 -6.34
C PRO A 245 0.94 -6.04 -7.19
N LEU A 246 1.61 -4.97 -7.60
CA LEU A 246 1.08 -3.94 -8.50
C LEU A 246 1.63 -4.06 -9.93
N ALA A 247 2.67 -4.89 -10.15
CA ALA A 247 3.45 -4.88 -11.37
C ALA A 247 2.94 -5.87 -12.42
N THR A 248 2.70 -5.37 -13.63
CA THR A 248 2.75 -6.21 -14.83
C THR A 248 4.21 -6.57 -15.08
N THR A 249 4.53 -7.86 -14.95
CA THR A 249 5.89 -8.37 -14.98
C THR A 249 6.16 -9.11 -16.29
N THR A 250 7.28 -8.78 -16.94
CA THR A 250 7.82 -9.55 -18.06
C THR A 250 9.12 -10.21 -17.62
N ALA A 251 9.21 -11.53 -17.68
CA ALA A 251 10.43 -12.27 -17.35
C ALA A 251 11.00 -12.98 -18.59
N GLN A 252 12.21 -12.59 -18.98
CA GLN A 252 13.00 -13.11 -20.10
C GLN A 252 14.15 -14.01 -19.62
N ALA A 253 14.29 -14.15 -18.31
CA ALA A 253 15.26 -14.99 -17.63
C ALA A 253 14.58 -15.71 -16.45
N ASN A 254 15.23 -16.75 -15.94
CA ASN A 254 14.63 -17.61 -14.92
C ASN A 254 14.42 -16.84 -13.61
N ILE A 255 13.36 -17.21 -12.89
CA ILE A 255 13.13 -16.74 -11.52
C ILE A 255 13.35 -17.92 -10.58
N ASP A 256 14.41 -17.84 -9.80
CA ASP A 256 14.81 -18.82 -8.82
C ASP A 256 14.24 -18.47 -7.44
N GLY A 257 12.93 -18.66 -7.27
CA GLY A 257 12.21 -18.44 -6.02
C GLY A 257 10.71 -18.18 -6.18
N ALA A 258 10.01 -18.14 -5.06
CA ALA A 258 8.58 -17.82 -5.04
C ALA A 258 8.27 -16.43 -5.63
N THR A 259 7.30 -16.36 -6.53
CA THR A 259 6.91 -15.15 -7.26
C THR A 259 5.46 -14.81 -7.00
N ALA A 260 5.20 -13.58 -6.56
CA ALA A 260 3.87 -13.01 -6.39
C ALA A 260 3.79 -11.63 -7.08
N VAL A 261 3.08 -11.55 -8.21
CA VAL A 261 3.01 -10.34 -9.05
C VAL A 261 1.58 -10.03 -9.49
N LYS A 262 1.31 -8.82 -9.98
CA LYS A 262 -0.02 -8.50 -10.55
C LYS A 262 -0.31 -9.39 -11.75
N SER A 263 0.51 -9.29 -12.81
CA SER A 263 0.43 -10.16 -13.98
C SER A 263 1.83 -10.62 -14.36
N LEU A 264 1.95 -11.80 -14.98
CA LEU A 264 3.24 -12.33 -15.46
C LEU A 264 3.13 -12.75 -16.93
N ALA A 265 4.01 -12.21 -17.77
CA ALA A 265 4.34 -12.74 -19.08
C ALA A 265 5.77 -13.29 -19.04
N THR A 266 5.96 -14.57 -19.34
CA THR A 266 7.30 -15.17 -19.29
C THR A 266 7.49 -16.26 -20.34
N GLN A 267 8.73 -16.39 -20.78
CA GLN A 267 9.21 -17.53 -21.58
C GLN A 267 10.26 -18.35 -20.84
N SER A 268 10.44 -18.04 -19.56
CA SER A 268 11.49 -18.57 -18.71
C SER A 268 10.90 -19.38 -17.58
N GLU A 269 11.73 -20.22 -16.99
CA GLU A 269 11.29 -21.16 -15.98
C GLU A 269 11.17 -20.45 -14.62
N LEU A 270 10.24 -20.94 -13.81
CA LEU A 270 10.11 -20.56 -12.40
C LEU A 270 10.52 -21.73 -11.52
N HIS A 271 11.67 -21.56 -10.89
CA HIS A 271 12.28 -22.58 -10.05
C HIS A 271 11.98 -22.38 -8.57
N THR A 272 12.10 -23.46 -7.83
CA THR A 272 12.15 -23.50 -6.38
C THR A 272 13.40 -22.76 -5.85
N PRO A 273 13.37 -22.24 -4.60
CA PRO A 273 12.50 -22.63 -3.50
C PRO A 273 11.33 -21.68 -3.18
N PRO A 274 10.29 -22.18 -2.51
CA PRO A 274 9.33 -21.34 -1.80
C PRO A 274 10.03 -20.41 -0.78
N LEU A 275 9.39 -19.29 -0.48
CA LEU A 275 9.87 -18.36 0.54
C LEU A 275 9.67 -18.95 1.94
N ILE A 276 10.76 -19.07 2.68
CA ILE A 276 10.77 -19.45 4.09
C ILE A 276 10.79 -18.16 4.91
N PHE A 277 9.68 -17.90 5.58
CA PHE A 277 9.67 -16.93 6.66
C PHE A 277 10.47 -17.48 7.85
N PRO A 278 11.08 -16.63 8.67
CA PRO A 278 11.65 -17.07 9.94
C PRO A 278 10.59 -17.90 10.65
N ASN A 279 10.97 -19.04 11.23
CA ASN A 279 10.16 -19.61 12.29
C ASN A 279 10.15 -18.51 13.33
N CYS A 280 9.08 -17.73 13.41
CA CYS A 280 8.81 -16.97 14.60
C CYS A 280 8.70 -18.04 15.67
N THR A 281 9.81 -18.35 16.36
CA THR A 281 9.71 -18.86 17.71
C THR A 281 8.86 -17.80 18.37
N ILE A 282 7.61 -18.16 18.58
CA ILE A 282 6.87 -17.68 19.72
C ILE A 282 7.72 -18.16 20.89
N VAL A 283 8.82 -17.45 21.17
CA VAL A 283 9.34 -17.41 22.52
C VAL A 283 8.11 -16.92 23.27
N PRO A 284 7.58 -17.63 24.27
CA PRO A 284 6.80 -16.97 25.29
C PRO A 284 7.76 -16.03 26.03
N THR A 285 8.29 -15.03 25.34
CA THR A 285 8.54 -13.75 25.97
C THR A 285 7.16 -13.33 26.40
N THR A 286 6.99 -13.22 27.70
CA THR A 286 5.94 -12.45 28.34
C THR A 286 5.93 -10.98 27.90
N THR A 287 6.69 -10.59 26.86
CA THR A 287 6.38 -9.46 26.00
C THR A 287 5.55 -9.98 24.83
N ALA A 288 4.22 -9.89 25.00
CA ALA A 288 3.26 -10.09 23.94
C ALA A 288 3.71 -9.38 22.67
N ALA A 289 3.52 -10.01 21.50
CA ALA A 289 3.33 -9.23 20.27
C ALA A 289 2.39 -8.09 20.64
N HIS A 290 2.81 -6.85 20.39
CA HIS A 290 1.97 -5.73 20.72
C HIS A 290 0.82 -5.72 19.72
N ILE A 291 -0.19 -6.54 20.00
CA ILE A 291 -1.48 -6.52 19.36
C ILE A 291 -2.17 -5.29 19.94
N CYS A 292 -1.71 -4.11 19.53
CA CYS A 292 -2.56 -2.95 19.62
C CYS A 292 -3.53 -3.04 18.45
N SER A 293 -4.83 -3.02 18.74
CA SER A 293 -5.80 -2.67 17.72
C SER A 293 -5.63 -1.18 17.47
N PRO A 294 -5.44 -0.71 16.21
CA PRO A 294 -5.46 0.71 15.95
C PRO A 294 -6.76 1.31 16.50
N PRO A 295 -6.70 2.47 17.19
CA PRO A 295 -7.89 3.20 17.54
C PRO A 295 -8.72 3.47 16.28
N ALA A 296 -10.04 3.29 16.33
CA ALA A 296 -10.89 3.41 15.14
C ALA A 296 -10.69 4.75 14.38
N GLY A 297 -10.43 5.84 15.11
CA GLY A 297 -10.12 7.14 14.51
C GLY A 297 -8.85 7.16 13.65
N SER A 298 -7.80 6.43 14.05
CA SER A 298 -6.55 6.34 13.27
C SER A 298 -6.74 5.54 11.98
N THR A 299 -7.56 4.48 12.02
CA THR A 299 -7.92 3.72 10.81
C THR A 299 -8.59 4.60 9.75
N TYR A 300 -9.48 5.52 10.16
CA TYR A 300 -10.11 6.45 9.22
C TYR A 300 -9.11 7.44 8.62
N MET A 301 -8.16 7.97 9.40
CA MET A 301 -7.11 8.87 8.88
C MET A 301 -6.03 8.15 8.07
N ASN A 302 -5.93 6.83 8.17
CA ASN A 302 -5.11 6.00 7.29
C ASN A 302 -5.79 5.78 5.93
N TYR A 303 -7.11 5.72 5.92
CA TYR A 303 -7.90 5.48 4.72
C TYR A 303 -8.23 6.76 3.94
N TYR A 304 -8.63 7.82 4.64
CA TYR A 304 -8.97 9.11 4.04
C TYR A 304 -7.82 10.10 4.19
N ASN A 305 -7.60 10.91 3.15
CA ASN A 305 -6.71 12.05 3.23
C ASN A 305 -7.44 13.30 3.74
N LEU A 306 -8.74 13.44 3.47
CA LEU A 306 -9.56 14.49 4.07
C LEU A 306 -10.85 13.94 4.68
N ILE A 307 -11.12 14.32 5.92
CA ILE A 307 -12.39 14.10 6.62
C ILE A 307 -12.86 15.44 7.20
N THR A 308 -14.07 15.85 6.84
CA THR A 308 -14.78 16.94 7.53
C THR A 308 -16.03 16.39 8.22
N LEU A 309 -16.16 16.63 9.52
CA LEU A 309 -17.30 16.11 10.32
C LEU A 309 -18.59 16.92 10.11
N GLN A 310 -18.45 18.12 9.56
CA GLN A 310 -19.49 19.03 9.15
C GLN A 310 -19.14 19.57 7.76
N SER A 311 -18.87 20.87 7.62
CA SER A 311 -18.83 21.51 6.30
C SER A 311 -17.44 21.49 5.67
N LEU A 312 -17.40 21.29 4.35
CA LEU A 312 -16.24 21.52 3.51
C LEU A 312 -16.53 22.67 2.53
N ASN A 313 -15.72 23.72 2.61
CA ASN A 313 -15.67 24.81 1.65
C ASN A 313 -14.26 24.86 1.06
N THR A 314 -14.08 24.30 -0.14
CA THR A 314 -12.80 24.32 -0.85
C THR A 314 -12.98 24.79 -2.29
N ASN A 315 -12.00 25.52 -2.78
CA ASN A 315 -11.78 25.91 -4.18
C ASN A 315 -10.42 25.43 -4.71
N SER A 316 -9.86 24.40 -4.06
CA SER A 316 -8.55 23.86 -4.36
C SER A 316 -8.60 22.33 -4.38
N ASP A 317 -7.44 21.72 -4.58
CA ASP A 317 -7.32 20.31 -4.87
C ASP A 317 -7.12 19.50 -3.60
N VAL A 318 -7.75 18.32 -3.57
CA VAL A 318 -7.58 17.34 -2.50
C VAL A 318 -7.09 16.05 -3.12
N GLU A 319 -5.87 15.67 -2.77
CA GLU A 319 -5.30 14.39 -3.13
C GLU A 319 -6.00 13.25 -2.38
N TYR A 320 -6.15 12.12 -3.08
CA TYR A 320 -6.66 10.88 -2.50
C TYR A 320 -8.10 10.97 -1.94
N LEU A 321 -8.47 10.05 -1.05
CA LEU A 321 -9.87 9.83 -0.62
C LEU A 321 -10.37 10.95 0.31
N THR A 322 -11.61 11.38 0.09
CA THR A 322 -12.28 12.46 0.84
C THR A 322 -13.65 12.05 1.37
N LEU A 323 -13.94 12.38 2.63
CA LEU A 323 -15.23 12.25 3.29
C LEU A 323 -15.73 13.60 3.82
N VAL A 324 -16.94 13.99 3.43
CA VAL A 324 -17.63 15.21 3.88
C VAL A 324 -18.92 14.83 4.58
N CYS A 325 -18.97 14.96 5.91
CA CYS A 325 -20.12 14.52 6.69
C CYS A 325 -21.26 15.53 6.77
N GLY A 326 -21.00 16.79 6.49
CA GLY A 326 -21.98 17.86 6.42
C GLY A 326 -22.05 18.49 5.04
N THR A 327 -22.14 19.82 4.99
CA THR A 327 -22.41 20.55 3.75
C THR A 327 -21.13 20.74 2.93
N PHE A 328 -21.18 20.38 1.65
CA PHE A 328 -20.17 20.80 0.68
C PHE A 328 -20.59 22.13 0.03
N SER A 329 -19.83 23.20 0.25
CA SER A 329 -20.22 24.57 -0.10
C SER A 329 -19.17 25.39 -0.87
N GLY A 330 -18.17 24.73 -1.47
CA GLY A 330 -17.17 25.40 -2.31
C GLY A 330 -17.81 26.10 -3.50
N THR A 331 -17.52 27.38 -3.75
CA THR A 331 -18.14 28.14 -4.86
C THR A 331 -17.40 28.01 -6.18
N SER A 332 -16.09 27.75 -6.13
CA SER A 332 -15.25 27.56 -7.31
C SER A 332 -15.06 26.07 -7.63
N SER A 333 -14.36 25.79 -8.73
CA SER A 333 -14.04 24.41 -9.10
C SER A 333 -13.05 23.82 -8.09
N ALA A 334 -13.22 22.54 -7.75
CA ALA A 334 -12.32 21.79 -6.89
C ALA A 334 -12.07 20.42 -7.52
N ASN A 335 -10.83 19.93 -7.46
CA ASN A 335 -10.46 18.60 -7.93
C ASN A 335 -10.26 17.67 -6.72
N PHE A 336 -10.86 16.48 -6.77
CA PHE A 336 -10.73 15.45 -5.75
C PHE A 336 -10.10 14.19 -6.34
N ALA A 337 -9.48 13.41 -5.46
CA ALA A 337 -8.80 12.17 -5.84
C ALA A 337 -7.71 12.39 -6.91
N ILE A 338 -7.12 13.59 -6.93
CA ILE A 338 -5.92 13.84 -7.72
C ILE A 338 -4.79 12.95 -7.17
N HIS A 339 -3.90 12.49 -8.06
CA HIS A 339 -2.85 11.49 -7.79
C HIS A 339 -3.31 10.08 -7.38
N VAL A 340 -4.61 9.77 -7.47
CA VAL A 340 -5.08 8.37 -7.52
C VAL A 340 -4.97 7.90 -8.97
N ASP A 341 -4.19 6.85 -9.23
CA ASP A 341 -3.99 6.34 -10.59
C ASP A 341 -5.29 5.71 -11.13
N GLN A 342 -5.87 6.37 -12.13
CA GLN A 342 -7.12 5.95 -12.78
C GLN A 342 -7.04 4.55 -13.41
N ASN A 343 -5.85 4.07 -13.76
CA ASN A 343 -5.67 2.78 -14.42
C ASN A 343 -5.63 1.61 -13.45
N THR A 344 -5.29 1.88 -12.18
CA THR A 344 -5.15 0.85 -11.15
C THR A 344 -6.23 0.93 -10.09
N TRP A 345 -6.87 2.09 -9.91
CA TRP A 345 -7.98 2.25 -8.99
C TRP A 345 -9.25 1.60 -9.51
N ASN A 346 -9.91 0.83 -8.64
CA ASN A 346 -11.25 0.32 -8.95
C ASN A 346 -12.22 1.49 -9.00
N GLN A 347 -12.65 1.85 -10.22
CA GLN A 347 -13.51 3.01 -10.47
C GLN A 347 -14.88 2.92 -9.79
N SER A 348 -15.29 1.74 -9.32
CA SER A 348 -16.53 1.56 -8.54
C SER A 348 -16.38 1.98 -7.06
N ILE A 349 -15.16 2.08 -6.55
CA ILE A 349 -14.89 2.52 -5.18
C ILE A 349 -14.96 4.04 -5.12
N SER A 350 -15.71 4.56 -4.15
CA SER A 350 -15.83 6.00 -3.96
C SER A 350 -14.57 6.61 -3.38
N THR A 351 -14.13 7.68 -4.03
CA THR A 351 -13.00 8.51 -3.60
C THR A 351 -13.46 9.85 -3.07
N LEU A 352 -14.71 10.22 -3.36
CA LEU A 352 -15.40 11.35 -2.75
C LEU A 352 -16.73 10.87 -2.16
N GLU A 353 -16.95 11.13 -0.87
CA GLU A 353 -18.20 10.80 -0.20
C GLU A 353 -18.77 12.06 0.47
N ILE A 354 -20.04 12.38 0.20
CA ILE A 354 -20.72 13.57 0.75
C ILE A 354 -22.04 13.17 1.42
N ALA A 355 -22.03 13.16 2.75
CA ALA A 355 -23.17 12.74 3.57
C ALA A 355 -24.21 13.84 3.79
N GLY A 356 -23.86 15.10 3.60
CA GLY A 356 -24.76 16.23 3.82
C GLY A 356 -25.28 16.88 2.55
N ALA A 357 -25.62 18.17 2.66
CA ALA A 357 -26.14 18.95 1.55
C ALA A 357 -25.02 19.37 0.59
N ILE A 358 -25.34 19.46 -0.69
CA ILE A 358 -24.44 20.01 -1.72
C ILE A 358 -24.99 21.36 -2.16
N ALA A 359 -24.27 22.42 -1.81
CA ALA A 359 -24.65 23.79 -2.19
C ALA A 359 -24.32 24.09 -3.66
N SER A 360 -24.93 25.17 -4.18
CA SER A 360 -24.63 25.70 -5.52
C SER A 360 -23.17 26.09 -5.63
N GLY A 361 -22.58 25.89 -6.82
CA GLY A 361 -21.22 26.32 -7.13
C GLY A 361 -20.76 25.81 -8.48
N ASN A 362 -19.51 26.10 -8.82
CA ASN A 362 -18.88 25.59 -10.04
C ASN A 362 -18.69 24.06 -10.01
N ASN A 363 -18.27 23.52 -11.15
CA ASN A 363 -18.06 22.09 -11.35
C ASN A 363 -17.10 21.49 -10.32
N VAL A 364 -17.45 20.30 -9.83
CA VAL A 364 -16.54 19.44 -9.06
C VAL A 364 -15.94 18.43 -10.01
N ASN A 365 -14.62 18.26 -9.99
CA ASN A 365 -13.95 17.20 -10.73
C ASN A 365 -13.53 16.10 -9.75
N VAL A 366 -13.81 14.85 -10.10
CA VAL A 366 -13.31 13.66 -9.39
C VAL A 366 -12.44 12.90 -10.37
N ASP A 367 -11.12 12.92 -10.12
CA ASP A 367 -10.13 12.45 -11.08
C ASP A 367 -10.11 10.94 -11.21
N ALA A 368 -10.20 10.20 -10.10
CA ALA A 368 -10.34 8.76 -10.12
C ALA A 368 -11.39 8.30 -9.11
N GLY A 369 -12.04 7.18 -9.38
CA GLY A 369 -13.06 6.60 -8.51
C GLY A 369 -14.43 7.24 -8.65
N SER A 370 -15.37 6.72 -7.87
CA SER A 370 -16.77 7.16 -7.85
C SER A 370 -17.02 8.26 -6.79
N CYS A 371 -18.20 8.87 -6.87
CA CYS A 371 -18.71 9.78 -5.85
C CYS A 371 -19.97 9.19 -5.20
N THR A 372 -20.02 9.17 -3.88
CA THR A 372 -21.22 8.75 -3.14
C THR A 372 -21.87 9.93 -2.47
N VAL A 373 -23.19 10.05 -2.60
CA VAL A 373 -24.00 11.05 -1.88
C VAL A 373 -25.12 10.37 -1.09
N ASN A 374 -25.64 11.05 -0.07
CA ASN A 374 -26.76 10.49 0.71
C ASN A 374 -28.10 10.50 -0.07
N THR A 375 -29.14 9.91 0.52
CA THR A 375 -30.50 9.82 -0.05
C THR A 375 -31.24 11.15 -0.14
N ASN A 376 -30.76 12.22 0.49
CA ASN A 376 -31.37 13.55 0.40
C ASN A 376 -30.93 14.30 -0.87
N ASN A 377 -29.98 13.75 -1.62
CA ASN A 377 -29.51 14.30 -2.88
C ASN A 377 -30.19 13.60 -4.07
N THR A 378 -30.56 14.37 -5.09
CA THR A 378 -31.03 13.83 -6.38
C THR A 378 -29.90 13.85 -7.40
N ILE A 379 -29.81 12.81 -8.23
CA ILE A 379 -28.76 12.66 -9.23
C ILE A 379 -29.40 12.59 -10.62
N VAL A 380 -28.94 13.42 -11.55
CA VAL A 380 -29.30 13.36 -12.97
C VAL A 380 -28.03 13.21 -13.79
N GLN A 381 -27.85 12.05 -14.43
CA GLN A 381 -26.74 11.85 -15.36
C GLN A 381 -27.01 12.58 -16.68
N GLN A 382 -26.09 13.45 -17.12
CA GLN A 382 -26.16 14.20 -18.38
C GLN A 382 -25.31 13.54 -19.47
N ALA A 383 -24.17 12.98 -19.10
CA ALA A 383 -23.28 12.22 -19.97
C ALA A 383 -22.56 11.12 -19.18
N VAL A 384 -21.78 10.26 -19.85
CA VAL A 384 -21.02 9.18 -19.22
C VAL A 384 -20.20 9.69 -18.03
N THR A 385 -19.58 10.85 -18.17
CA THR A 385 -18.71 11.48 -17.17
C THR A 385 -19.35 12.65 -16.44
N GLN A 386 -20.61 13.00 -16.71
CA GLN A 386 -21.24 14.23 -16.20
C GLN A 386 -22.55 13.94 -15.46
N TYR A 387 -22.63 14.43 -14.22
CA TYR A 387 -23.78 14.27 -13.34
C TYR A 387 -24.16 15.63 -12.77
N ILE A 388 -25.46 15.91 -12.67
CA ILE A 388 -25.99 17.07 -11.94
C ILE A 388 -26.60 16.58 -10.64
N ILE A 389 -26.22 17.19 -9.53
CA ILE A 389 -26.76 16.89 -8.21
C ILE A 389 -27.69 18.03 -7.76
N ASN A 390 -28.87 17.68 -7.26
CA ASN A 390 -29.92 18.61 -6.79
C ASN A 390 -30.36 19.67 -7.82
N SER A 391 -30.28 19.36 -9.11
CA SER A 391 -30.54 20.32 -10.21
C SER A 391 -29.68 21.58 -10.15
N ASN A 392 -28.54 21.53 -9.46
CA ASN A 392 -27.81 22.71 -9.04
C ASN A 392 -26.33 22.66 -9.44
N ARG A 393 -25.65 21.55 -9.15
CA ARG A 393 -24.19 21.46 -9.29
C ARG A 393 -23.75 20.30 -10.15
N GLN A 394 -22.83 20.55 -11.07
CA GLN A 394 -22.23 19.52 -11.91
C GLN A 394 -21.04 18.84 -11.22
N PHE A 395 -21.01 17.51 -11.31
CA PHE A 395 -19.92 16.63 -10.95
C PHE A 395 -19.40 15.98 -12.22
N GLN A 396 -18.12 16.19 -12.49
CA GLN A 396 -17.37 15.63 -13.60
C GLN A 396 -16.55 14.44 -13.07
N MET A 397 -16.94 13.23 -13.46
CA MET A 397 -16.27 11.97 -13.10
C MET A 397 -15.27 11.62 -14.21
N ASN A 398 -14.00 12.02 -14.07
CA ASN A 398 -12.99 11.87 -15.12
C ASN A 398 -12.69 10.39 -15.42
N GLY A 399 -12.77 9.51 -14.42
CA GLY A 399 -12.72 8.04 -14.57
C GLY A 399 -13.99 7.39 -15.15
N GLY A 400 -14.98 8.16 -15.63
CA GLY A 400 -16.30 7.64 -16.02
C GLY A 400 -16.26 6.60 -17.15
N ASN A 401 -15.29 6.72 -18.08
CA ASN A 401 -15.07 5.70 -19.12
C ASN A 401 -14.56 4.37 -18.55
N GLY A 402 -13.95 4.38 -17.35
CA GLY A 402 -13.54 3.20 -16.60
C GLY A 402 -14.59 2.70 -15.60
N GLY A 403 -15.80 3.27 -15.60
CA GLY A 403 -16.91 2.86 -14.75
C GLY A 403 -17.17 3.74 -13.52
N ALA A 404 -16.50 4.89 -13.38
CA ALA A 404 -16.79 5.84 -12.30
C ALA A 404 -18.20 6.45 -12.45
N ARG A 405 -18.93 6.55 -11.33
CA ARG A 405 -20.30 7.06 -11.30
C ARG A 405 -20.55 7.89 -10.05
N VAL A 406 -21.69 8.58 -10.04
CA VAL A 406 -22.27 9.12 -8.81
C VAL A 406 -23.40 8.20 -8.37
N TYR A 407 -23.40 7.73 -7.13
CA TYR A 407 -24.48 6.89 -6.58
C TYR A 407 -24.95 7.33 -5.20
N ILE A 408 -26.17 6.90 -4.86
CA ILE A 408 -26.80 7.16 -3.57
C ILE A 408 -26.42 6.03 -2.59
N ASP A 409 -26.01 6.40 -1.37
CA ASP A 409 -25.83 5.48 -0.25
C ASP A 409 -26.59 5.99 0.98
N SER A 410 -27.57 5.20 1.43
CA SER A 410 -28.38 5.50 2.61
C SER A 410 -27.62 5.35 3.94
N THR A 411 -26.50 4.63 3.94
CA THR A 411 -25.66 4.38 5.14
C THR A 411 -24.67 5.49 5.42
N LEU A 412 -24.53 6.46 4.50
CA LEU A 412 -23.48 7.47 4.59
C LEU A 412 -23.62 8.39 5.82
N VAL A 413 -24.86 8.68 6.24
CA VAL A 413 -25.12 9.47 7.46
C VAL A 413 -24.71 8.72 8.73
N SER A 414 -25.01 7.42 8.84
CA SER A 414 -24.62 6.61 10.01
C SER A 414 -23.11 6.32 10.03
N LYS A 415 -22.48 6.15 8.86
CA LYS A 415 -21.02 6.13 8.72
C LYS A 415 -20.40 7.40 9.29
N CYS A 416 -20.92 8.56 8.94
CA CYS A 416 -20.43 9.85 9.44
C CYS A 416 -20.59 10.05 10.95
N GLN A 417 -21.68 9.56 11.55
CA GLN A 417 -21.84 9.54 13.01
C GLN A 417 -20.77 8.67 13.69
N THR A 418 -20.49 7.50 13.10
CA THR A 418 -19.46 6.57 13.58
C THR A 418 -18.06 7.19 13.48
N VAL A 419 -17.72 7.75 12.31
CA VAL A 419 -16.44 8.42 12.05
C VAL A 419 -16.24 9.62 12.99
N THR A 420 -17.28 10.44 13.18
CA THR A 420 -17.25 11.59 14.10
C THR A 420 -16.92 11.16 15.52
N SER A 421 -17.64 10.16 16.04
CA SER A 421 -17.44 9.65 17.39
C SER A 421 -16.04 9.06 17.57
N ALA A 422 -15.58 8.28 16.59
CA ALA A 422 -14.26 7.66 16.60
C ALA A 422 -13.11 8.69 16.59
N LEU A 423 -13.20 9.73 15.75
CA LEU A 423 -12.16 10.76 15.66
C LEU A 423 -12.12 11.67 16.89
N GLN A 424 -13.29 12.04 17.45
CA GLN A 424 -13.36 12.80 18.70
C GLN A 424 -12.79 12.01 19.88
N ALA A 425 -13.16 10.74 20.02
CA ALA A 425 -12.63 9.86 21.05
C ALA A 425 -11.12 9.66 20.90
N PHE A 426 -10.64 9.42 19.68
CA PHE A 426 -9.21 9.25 19.39
C PHE A 426 -8.40 10.51 19.72
N SER A 427 -8.87 11.69 19.29
CA SER A 427 -8.22 12.97 19.57
C SER A 427 -8.15 13.26 21.08
N LEU A 428 -9.25 13.02 21.81
CA LEU A 428 -9.29 13.18 23.26
C LEU A 428 -8.35 12.22 23.98
N GLN A 429 -8.36 10.93 23.58
CA GLN A 429 -7.48 9.91 24.15
C GLN A 429 -6.01 10.32 23.98
N LEU A 430 -5.59 10.73 22.78
CA LEU A 430 -4.24 11.20 22.52
C LEU A 430 -3.89 12.42 23.39
N GLY A 431 -4.82 13.38 23.51
CA GLY A 431 -4.63 14.60 24.31
C GLY A 431 -4.51 14.35 25.82
N GLN A 432 -5.01 13.21 26.30
CA GLN A 432 -4.90 12.77 27.70
C GLN A 432 -3.65 11.92 27.96
N THR A 433 -2.92 11.50 26.92
CA THR A 433 -1.69 10.72 27.05
C THR A 433 -0.56 11.59 27.60
N THR A 434 0.11 11.11 28.65
CA THR A 434 1.29 11.75 29.23
C THR A 434 2.41 11.86 28.19
N PRO A 435 3.02 13.04 27.99
CA PRO A 435 4.16 13.17 27.07
C PRO A 435 5.36 12.36 27.58
N ASN A 436 6.07 11.72 26.65
CA ASN A 436 7.35 11.04 26.92
C ASN A 436 8.54 11.80 26.32
N ASN A 437 8.29 12.87 25.55
CA ASN A 437 9.29 13.78 25.02
C ASN A 437 8.90 15.23 25.31
N ASN A 438 9.92 16.10 25.37
CA ASN A 438 9.76 17.54 25.56
C ASN A 438 10.30 18.28 24.33
N GLY A 439 9.59 19.34 23.91
CA GLY A 439 10.08 20.25 22.87
C GLY A 439 10.84 21.42 23.48
N THR A 440 11.85 21.92 22.77
CA THR A 440 12.61 23.12 23.19
C THR A 440 12.16 24.34 22.39
N ILE A 441 11.38 25.22 23.03
CA ILE A 441 10.94 26.49 22.43
C ILE A 441 12.06 27.54 22.61
N PRO A 442 12.45 28.29 21.57
CA PRO A 442 13.40 29.39 21.69
C PRO A 442 12.94 30.47 22.66
N SER A 443 13.87 31.02 23.47
CA SER A 443 13.54 31.94 24.58
C SER A 443 13.96 33.40 24.37
N SER A 444 14.84 33.71 23.41
CA SER A 444 15.46 35.05 23.31
C SER A 444 15.63 35.61 21.90
N GLN A 445 15.76 34.76 20.87
CA GLN A 445 15.83 35.16 19.47
C GLN A 445 15.01 34.17 18.63
N PRO A 446 14.44 34.61 17.49
CA PRO A 446 13.85 33.71 16.51
C PRO A 446 14.81 32.57 16.19
N GLY A 447 14.36 31.34 16.40
CA GLY A 447 15.19 30.15 16.24
C GLY A 447 14.36 28.89 15.98
N PRO A 448 15.01 27.72 15.90
CA PRO A 448 14.32 26.46 15.67
C PRO A 448 13.65 25.95 16.95
N LEU A 449 12.38 25.58 16.86
CA LEU A 449 11.75 24.61 17.74
C LEU A 449 12.21 23.22 17.34
N ASN A 450 12.99 22.59 18.22
CA ASN A 450 13.45 21.22 18.03
C ASN A 450 12.58 20.24 18.83
N LEU A 451 11.94 19.32 18.10
CA LEU A 451 11.22 18.18 18.64
C LEU A 451 12.11 16.95 18.55
N ASN A 452 12.93 16.74 19.58
CA ASN A 452 13.87 15.62 19.64
C ASN A 452 13.16 14.40 20.25
N VAL A 453 12.94 13.37 19.44
CA VAL A 453 12.32 12.11 19.87
C VAL A 453 13.39 11.20 20.46
N ASN A 454 13.51 11.24 21.77
CA ASN A 454 14.50 10.48 22.55
C ASN A 454 13.90 9.25 23.22
N THR A 455 12.56 9.17 23.29
CA THR A 455 11.84 8.01 23.83
C THR A 455 10.58 7.74 23.00
N MET A 456 10.05 6.52 23.12
CA MET A 456 8.75 6.13 22.61
C MET A 456 8.08 5.22 23.64
N ASP A 457 6.76 5.11 23.59
CA ASP A 457 6.02 4.16 24.43
C ASP A 457 6.18 2.72 23.91
N SER A 458 5.53 1.75 24.55
CA SER A 458 5.55 0.36 24.11
C SER A 458 4.95 0.15 22.71
N ASN A 459 4.01 1.02 22.27
CA ASN A 459 3.43 1.00 20.91
C ASN A 459 4.37 1.61 19.85
N GLY A 460 5.56 2.06 20.23
CA GLY A 460 6.45 2.79 19.34
C GLY A 460 5.99 4.21 19.03
N ILE A 461 5.15 4.81 19.89
CA ILE A 461 4.63 6.17 19.70
C ILE A 461 5.37 7.16 20.61
N ALA A 462 5.83 8.25 20.02
CA ALA A 462 6.38 9.40 20.74
C ALA A 462 5.31 10.47 20.93
N TYR A 463 5.20 11.01 22.14
CA TYR A 463 4.24 12.03 22.51
C TYR A 463 4.95 13.29 23.00
N PHE A 464 4.61 14.41 22.36
CA PHE A 464 4.84 15.77 22.86
C PHE A 464 3.52 16.37 23.29
N THR A 465 3.54 17.19 24.34
CA THR A 465 2.36 17.96 24.75
C THR A 465 2.76 19.38 25.07
N PHE A 466 2.02 20.34 24.51
CA PHE A 466 2.20 21.76 24.78
C PHE A 466 0.92 22.31 25.42
N ALA A 467 1.09 22.96 26.58
CA ALA A 467 -0.01 23.55 27.34
C ALA A 467 -0.66 24.76 26.64
N ASP A 468 0.02 25.35 25.66
CA ASP A 468 -0.53 26.36 24.76
C ASP A 468 -0.01 26.09 23.33
N GLY A 469 -0.90 25.74 22.42
CA GLY A 469 -0.56 25.49 21.03
C GLY A 469 0.00 26.72 20.31
N ASN A 470 -0.36 27.94 20.73
CA ASN A 470 0.18 29.17 20.14
C ASN A 470 1.65 29.40 20.54
N SER A 471 2.12 28.84 21.65
CA SER A 471 3.54 28.86 22.02
C SER A 471 4.44 28.14 21.01
N VAL A 472 3.84 27.24 20.20
CA VAL A 472 4.49 26.49 19.13
C VAL A 472 4.23 27.12 17.76
N LEU A 473 2.96 27.36 17.41
CA LEU A 473 2.55 27.68 16.04
C LEU A 473 2.34 29.18 15.78
N ASN A 474 2.22 30.01 16.82
CA ASN A 474 2.01 31.46 16.68
C ASN A 474 3.06 32.28 17.45
N ASN A 475 4.20 31.67 17.74
CA ASN A 475 5.26 32.28 18.52
C ASN A 475 6.28 32.92 17.57
N ASN A 476 6.46 34.24 17.65
CA ASN A 476 7.41 34.97 16.81
C ASN A 476 8.89 34.62 17.08
N LEU A 477 9.18 33.90 18.18
CA LEU A 477 10.50 33.33 18.45
C LEU A 477 10.69 31.97 17.77
N VAL A 478 9.66 31.35 17.22
CA VAL A 478 9.77 30.11 16.44
C VAL A 478 9.88 30.47 14.96
N GLN A 479 11.07 30.35 14.40
CA GLN A 479 11.32 30.55 12.96
C GLN A 479 11.22 29.25 12.17
N GLN A 480 11.56 28.13 12.79
CA GLN A 480 11.61 26.82 12.17
C GLN A 480 11.08 25.77 13.13
N ILE A 481 10.45 24.72 12.62
CA ILE A 481 9.98 23.57 13.38
C ILE A 481 10.61 22.33 12.75
N GLN A 482 11.42 21.60 13.52
CA GLN A 482 12.10 20.40 13.08
C GLN A 482 11.81 19.24 14.02
N ILE A 483 11.65 18.05 13.44
CA ILE A 483 11.60 16.79 14.17
C ILE A 483 12.88 16.00 13.91
N THR A 484 13.49 15.49 14.98
CA THR A 484 14.62 14.55 14.90
C THR A 484 14.23 13.27 15.63
N ASN A 485 14.15 12.16 14.89
CA ASN A 485 13.73 10.87 15.44
C ASN A 485 14.91 9.91 15.58
N ILE A 486 15.53 9.85 16.77
CA ILE A 486 16.73 9.03 17.00
C ILE A 486 16.41 7.63 17.54
N VAL A 487 15.19 7.41 18.02
CA VAL A 487 14.73 6.12 18.58
C VAL A 487 13.84 5.34 17.61
N ASN A 488 13.70 5.82 16.38
CA ASN A 488 12.85 5.21 15.35
C ASN A 488 11.39 5.03 15.80
N ALA A 489 10.83 6.04 16.50
CA ALA A 489 9.41 6.07 16.80
C ALA A 489 8.60 5.91 15.51
N SER A 490 7.64 4.99 15.53
CA SER A 490 6.83 4.65 14.36
C SER A 490 5.70 5.67 14.13
N LEU A 491 5.36 6.46 15.14
CA LEU A 491 4.48 7.62 15.05
C LEU A 491 4.90 8.68 16.07
N ILE A 492 4.81 9.94 15.67
CA ILE A 492 5.07 11.11 16.52
C ILE A 492 3.78 11.90 16.64
N VAL A 493 3.26 12.01 17.86
CA VAL A 493 2.05 12.75 18.20
C VAL A 493 2.45 14.04 18.91
N ILE A 494 2.01 15.17 18.37
CA ILE A 494 2.15 16.48 18.99
C ILE A 494 0.77 16.96 19.45
N ASN A 495 0.51 16.88 20.75
CA ASN A 495 -0.71 17.38 21.38
C ASN A 495 -0.59 18.88 21.65
N LEU A 496 -1.56 19.65 21.16
CA LEU A 496 -1.61 21.10 21.32
C LEU A 496 -2.90 21.50 22.04
N PHE A 497 -2.77 22.15 23.20
CA PHE A 497 -3.92 22.66 23.96
C PHE A 497 -4.23 24.11 23.58
N GLY A 498 -5.52 24.42 23.41
CA GLY A 498 -6.01 25.79 23.22
C GLY A 498 -7.30 25.82 22.42
N SER A 499 -8.27 26.66 22.83
CA SER A 499 -9.56 26.78 22.13
C SER A 499 -9.44 27.46 20.75
N THR A 500 -8.44 28.33 20.60
CA THR A 500 -8.11 29.05 19.38
C THR A 500 -6.61 28.95 19.13
N ILE A 501 -6.20 28.33 18.03
CA ILE A 501 -4.79 28.17 17.66
C ILE A 501 -4.58 28.67 16.23
N SER A 502 -3.50 29.41 16.01
CA SER A 502 -3.08 29.84 14.67
C SER A 502 -1.68 29.33 14.37
N PHE A 503 -1.46 28.81 13.17
CA PHE A 503 -0.12 28.60 12.62
C PHE A 503 0.24 29.76 11.70
N ALA A 504 0.83 30.80 12.28
CA ALA A 504 1.19 32.03 11.59
C ALA A 504 2.69 32.35 11.69
N GLN A 505 3.45 31.62 12.52
CA GLN A 505 4.88 31.85 12.71
C GLN A 505 5.66 30.55 12.50
N GLY A 506 6.81 30.67 11.85
CA GLY A 506 7.73 29.58 11.61
C GLY A 506 7.42 28.71 10.38
N ASN A 507 8.42 27.95 9.94
CA ASN A 507 8.33 27.01 8.81
C ASN A 507 8.66 25.58 9.28
N MET A 508 7.96 24.59 8.74
CA MET A 508 8.33 23.18 8.97
C MET A 508 9.51 22.80 8.08
N VAL A 509 10.57 22.26 8.68
CA VAL A 509 11.85 21.97 8.02
C VAL A 509 12.45 20.64 8.48
N GLY A 510 13.57 20.27 7.88
CA GLY A 510 14.33 19.06 8.22
C GLY A 510 13.86 17.83 7.45
N SER A 511 14.76 16.86 7.31
CA SER A 511 14.55 15.67 6.46
C SER A 511 13.35 14.82 6.88
N TRP A 512 12.96 14.83 8.15
CA TRP A 512 11.78 14.12 8.62
C TRP A 512 10.51 14.70 8.01
N LEU A 513 10.21 15.97 8.28
CA LEU A 513 8.97 16.63 7.86
C LEU A 513 8.90 16.89 6.35
N THR A 514 10.03 16.99 5.65
CA THR A 514 10.04 17.13 4.18
C THR A 514 9.96 15.79 3.44
N SER A 515 10.03 14.66 4.14
CA SER A 515 9.89 13.32 3.54
C SER A 515 8.45 12.80 3.65
N LEU A 516 8.00 12.05 2.63
CA LEU A 516 6.71 11.36 2.66
C LEU A 516 6.59 10.40 3.86
N TYR A 517 7.69 9.72 4.20
CA TYR A 517 7.76 8.80 5.33
C TYR A 517 7.51 9.51 6.67
N GLY A 518 8.15 10.66 6.91
CA GLY A 518 7.98 11.40 8.16
C GLY A 518 6.63 12.11 8.25
N ARG A 519 6.12 12.69 7.14
CA ARG A 519 4.77 13.30 7.11
C ARG A 519 3.67 12.28 7.43
N SER A 520 3.74 11.07 6.86
CA SER A 520 2.79 9.99 7.16
C SER A 520 2.83 9.49 8.60
N ARG A 521 3.88 9.83 9.37
CA ARG A 521 4.08 9.40 10.77
C ARG A 521 4.18 10.55 11.76
N THR A 522 3.64 11.71 11.38
CA THR A 522 3.54 12.87 12.26
C THR A 522 2.06 13.24 12.37
N LEU A 523 1.53 13.29 13.60
CA LEU A 523 0.16 13.65 13.90
C LEU A 523 0.11 14.87 14.83
N TRP A 524 -0.47 15.96 14.32
CA TRP A 524 -0.75 17.17 15.07
C TRP A 524 -2.17 17.11 15.62
N ASN A 525 -2.28 16.93 16.93
CA ASN A 525 -3.55 16.70 17.62
C ASN A 525 -4.01 17.96 18.39
N PHE A 526 -5.09 18.57 17.92
CA PHE A 526 -5.70 19.79 18.46
C PHE A 526 -6.97 19.45 19.26
N TYR A 527 -6.80 18.70 20.35
CA TYR A 527 -7.89 17.93 20.98
C TYR A 527 -8.98 18.74 21.68
N ASN A 528 -8.74 20.01 22.00
CA ASN A 528 -9.75 20.93 22.55
C ASN A 528 -9.96 22.19 21.70
N CYS A 529 -9.36 22.23 20.50
CA CYS A 529 -9.42 23.39 19.63
C CYS A 529 -10.79 23.51 18.97
N THR A 530 -11.38 24.70 19.05
CA THR A 530 -12.65 25.04 18.40
C THR A 530 -12.47 25.93 17.17
N THR A 531 -11.32 26.62 17.07
CA THR A 531 -10.97 27.48 15.93
C THR A 531 -9.50 27.33 15.59
N LEU A 532 -9.22 26.79 14.40
CA LEU A 532 -7.86 26.57 13.90
C LEU A 532 -7.63 27.41 12.64
N THR A 533 -6.55 28.18 12.61
CA THR A 533 -6.14 28.90 11.39
C THR A 533 -4.75 28.43 10.97
N LEU A 534 -4.59 27.96 9.74
CA LEU A 534 -3.32 27.50 9.19
C LEU A 534 -2.88 28.48 8.09
N GLN A 535 -1.98 29.41 8.42
CA GLN A 535 -1.46 30.40 7.48
C GLN A 535 -0.17 29.94 6.80
N ASN A 536 0.54 28.99 7.42
CA ASN A 536 1.75 28.36 6.91
C ASN A 536 1.50 26.89 6.54
N ASN A 537 2.35 26.34 5.65
CA ASN A 537 2.23 24.96 5.17
C ASN A 537 2.40 23.96 6.33
N MET A 538 1.39 23.12 6.52
CA MET A 538 1.33 22.14 7.60
C MET A 538 1.85 20.78 7.10
N MET A 539 2.97 20.29 7.64
CA MET A 539 3.54 18.98 7.27
C MET A 539 3.20 17.91 8.31
N GLY A 540 2.53 16.85 7.85
CA GLY A 540 1.99 15.78 8.68
C GLY A 540 0.48 15.87 8.85
N ALA A 541 -0.10 14.85 9.47
CA ALA A 541 -1.54 14.75 9.63
C ALA A 541 -2.09 15.73 10.68
N VAL A 542 -3.26 16.30 10.43
CA VAL A 542 -3.98 17.23 11.30
C VAL A 542 -5.24 16.56 11.86
N LEU A 543 -5.33 16.44 13.19
CA LEU A 543 -6.51 15.94 13.88
C LEU A 543 -7.08 17.05 14.78
N ALA A 544 -8.17 17.67 14.32
CA ALA A 544 -8.86 18.76 15.03
C ALA A 544 -10.39 18.58 14.95
N PRO A 545 -10.94 17.49 15.50
CA PRO A 545 -12.33 17.09 15.25
C PRO A 545 -13.38 18.02 15.88
N LEU A 546 -12.95 19.00 16.67
CA LEU A 546 -13.82 20.04 17.27
C LEU A 546 -13.67 21.40 16.58
N ALA A 547 -12.66 21.57 15.72
CA ALA A 547 -12.26 22.87 15.19
C ALA A 547 -12.94 23.21 13.87
N VAL A 548 -13.48 24.42 13.78
CA VAL A 548 -13.68 25.08 12.50
C VAL A 548 -12.31 25.57 12.03
N THR A 549 -11.83 25.00 10.93
CA THR A 549 -10.49 25.21 10.41
C THR A 549 -10.52 26.11 9.18
N THR A 550 -9.65 27.12 9.15
CA THR A 550 -9.35 27.91 7.94
C THR A 550 -7.91 27.64 7.53
N ALA A 551 -7.70 27.11 6.32
CA ALA A 551 -6.37 26.90 5.76
C ALA A 551 -6.12 27.88 4.60
N GLN A 552 -5.03 28.65 4.72
CA GLN A 552 -4.55 29.62 3.73
C GLN A 552 -3.24 29.17 3.08
N ALA A 553 -2.67 28.07 3.58
CA ALA A 553 -1.54 27.37 3.00
C ALA A 553 -1.84 25.86 2.95
N ASN A 554 -1.00 25.13 2.22
CA ASN A 554 -1.19 23.71 1.97
C ASN A 554 -1.17 22.89 3.27
N ILE A 555 -1.83 21.74 3.23
CA ILE A 555 -1.71 20.70 4.24
C ILE A 555 -1.07 19.49 3.55
N ASP A 556 0.18 19.24 3.87
CA ASP A 556 0.96 18.11 3.39
C ASP A 556 0.78 16.88 4.32
N GLY A 557 -0.41 16.26 4.24
CA GLY A 557 -0.80 15.09 5.01
C GLY A 557 -2.31 15.01 5.24
N ALA A 558 -2.78 13.90 5.85
CA ALA A 558 -4.20 13.73 6.13
C ALA A 558 -4.78 14.80 7.08
N ALA A 559 -6.03 15.23 6.87
CA ALA A 559 -6.74 16.12 7.79
C ALA A 559 -8.10 15.55 8.22
N ALA A 560 -8.37 15.59 9.51
CA ALA A 560 -9.66 15.27 10.11
C ALA A 560 -10.11 16.44 11.00
N VAL A 561 -11.06 17.24 10.52
CA VAL A 561 -11.50 18.49 11.20
C VAL A 561 -13.01 18.59 11.31
N LYS A 562 -13.55 19.43 12.19
CA LYS A 562 -15.00 19.64 12.28
C LYS A 562 -15.53 20.26 10.98
N SER A 563 -14.98 21.40 10.59
CA SER A 563 -15.27 22.04 9.30
C SER A 563 -13.98 22.57 8.69
N LEU A 564 -13.87 22.59 7.36
CA LEU A 564 -12.72 23.15 6.65
C LEU A 564 -13.16 24.21 5.66
N ALA A 565 -12.58 25.40 5.75
CA ALA A 565 -12.55 26.39 4.69
C ALA A 565 -11.11 26.52 4.18
N THR A 566 -10.85 26.21 2.92
CA THR A 566 -9.48 26.27 2.36
C THR A 566 -9.48 26.80 0.94
N GLN A 567 -8.46 27.60 0.61
CA GLN A 567 -8.09 27.96 -0.76
C GLN A 567 -6.82 27.26 -1.23
N SER A 568 -6.28 26.41 -0.37
CA SER A 568 -5.01 25.72 -0.54
C SER A 568 -5.21 24.23 -0.68
N GLU A 569 -4.19 23.58 -1.24
CA GLU A 569 -4.22 22.17 -1.58
C GLU A 569 -4.03 21.30 -0.34
N LEU A 570 -4.59 20.10 -0.41
CA LEU A 570 -4.38 19.07 0.58
C LEU A 570 -3.71 17.87 -0.08
N HIS A 571 -2.45 17.65 0.25
CA HIS A 571 -1.60 16.63 -0.36
C HIS A 571 -1.51 15.36 0.48
N THR A 572 -1.09 14.28 -0.16
CA THR A 572 -0.66 13.04 0.47
C THR A 572 0.58 13.28 1.36
N PRO A 573 0.76 12.46 2.41
CA PRO A 573 0.20 11.12 2.61
C PRO A 573 -0.91 10.99 3.66
N PRO A 574 -1.72 9.92 3.59
CA PRO A 574 -2.53 9.47 4.72
C PRO A 574 -1.70 9.19 5.98
N LEU A 575 -2.34 9.19 7.15
CA LEU A 575 -1.69 8.87 8.43
C LEU A 575 -1.38 7.37 8.50
N ILE A 576 -0.15 7.00 8.84
CA ILE A 576 0.21 5.62 9.18
C ILE A 576 0.31 5.50 10.69
N TYR A 577 -0.57 4.67 11.27
CA TYR A 577 -0.55 4.35 12.70
C TYR A 577 0.22 3.03 12.90
N PRO A 578 1.02 2.88 13.97
CA PRO A 578 1.91 1.72 14.16
C PRO A 578 1.21 0.46 14.70
N CYS A 579 -0.11 0.46 14.59
CA CYS A 579 -1.05 -0.60 14.85
C CYS A 579 -1.98 -0.64 13.62
#